data_AF-A0A848WIM2-F1
#
_entry.id   AF-A0A848WIM2-F1
#
_cell.length_a   1.000
_cell.length_b   1.000
_cell.length_c   1.000
_cell.angle_alpha   90.00
_cell.angle_beta   90.00
_cell.angle_gamma   90.00
#
_symmetry.space_group_name_H-M   'P 1'
#
loop_
_entity.id
_entity.type
_entity.pdbx_description
1 polymer ?
#
loop_
_entity_poly.entity_id
_entity_poly.type
_entity_poly.pdbx_seq_one_letter_code
_entity_poly.pdbx_strand_id
1 'polypeptide(L)' 'MSGDLLVKLVADHGPWVVLVFFLLWRDAEKDRATRAVLDKNATVLTEIATVIRERMPRS' A
#
# COMPACT_ATOMS: atom_id res chain seq x y z
N MET A 1 -23.76 -14.77 -6.40
CA MET A 1 -23.58 -15.04 -4.96
C MET A 1 -23.00 -13.86 -4.18
N SER A 2 -22.02 -13.10 -4.67
CA SER A 2 -21.45 -11.95 -3.92
C SER A 2 -22.43 -10.78 -3.72
N GLY A 3 -23.35 -10.56 -4.67
CA GLY A 3 -24.38 -9.52 -4.56
C GLY A 3 -25.37 -9.77 -3.41
N ASP A 4 -25.80 -11.02 -3.20
CA ASP A 4 -26.70 -11.39 -2.09
C ASP A 4 -26.08 -11.13 -0.72
N LEU A 5 -24.77 -11.31 -0.60
CA LEU A 5 -24.02 -11.02 0.63
C LEU A 5 -23.99 -9.53 0.93
N LEU A 6 -23.77 -8.69 -0.09
CA LEU A 6 -23.81 -7.23 0.07
C LEU A 6 -25.22 -6.74 0.42
N VAL A 7 -26.26 -7.28 -0.22
CA VAL A 7 -27.65 -6.94 0.07
C VAL A 7 -28.02 -7.35 1.50
N LYS A 8 -27.64 -8.55 1.95
CA LYS A 8 -27.83 -8.97 3.35
C LYS A 8 -27.09 -8.10 4.34
N LEU A 9 -25.80 -7.80 4.12
CA LEU A 9 -25.04 -6.93 5.03
C LEU A 9 -25.66 -5.52 5.12
N VAL A 10 -26.11 -4.97 4.00
CA VAL A 10 -26.79 -3.66 3.98
C VAL A 10 -28.13 -3.72 4.70
N ALA A 11 -28.89 -4.80 4.54
CA ALA A 11 -30.17 -4.99 5.23
C ALA A 11 -29.99 -5.15 6.75
N ASP A 12 -28.99 -5.92 7.19
CA ASP A 12 -28.79 -6.26 8.61
C ASP A 12 -28.09 -5.16 9.41
N HIS A 13 -27.19 -4.41 8.76
CA HIS A 13 -26.32 -3.44 9.44
C HIS A 13 -26.44 -2.02 8.89
N GLY A 14 -27.22 -1.80 7.83
CA GLY A 14 -27.42 -0.51 7.20
C GLY A 14 -26.43 -0.18 6.07
N PRO A 15 -26.74 0.80 5.22
CA PRO A 15 -25.99 1.13 4.00
C PRO A 15 -24.55 1.62 4.24
N TRP A 16 -24.26 2.13 5.44
CA TRP A 16 -22.93 2.60 5.85
C TRP A 16 -21.87 1.49 5.89
N VAL A 17 -22.27 0.21 5.99
CA VAL A 17 -21.32 -0.90 5.94
C VAL A 17 -20.51 -0.91 4.64
N VAL A 18 -21.14 -0.59 3.51
CA VAL A 18 -20.44 -0.49 2.22
C VAL A 18 -19.38 0.62 2.27
N LEU A 19 -19.70 1.74 2.93
CA LEU A 19 -18.77 2.86 3.11
C LEU A 19 -17.56 2.43 3.95
N VAL A 20 -17.77 1.67 5.02
CA VAL A 20 -16.67 1.18 5.88
C VAL A 20 -15.74 0.26 5.08
N PHE A 21 -16.29 -0.71 4.35
CA PHE A 21 -15.47 -1.59 3.50
C PHE A 21 -14.73 -0.81 2.41
N PHE A 22 -15.38 0.17 1.80
CA PHE A 22 -14.74 1.05 0.82
C PHE A 22 -13.58 1.85 1.43
N LEU A 23 -13.77 2.41 2.63
CA LEU A 23 -12.72 3.16 3.31
C LEU A 23 -11.55 2.28 3.72
N LEU A 24 -11.81 1.07 4.23
CA LEU A 24 -10.76 0.09 4.58
C LEU A 24 -9.96 -0.34 3.36
N TRP A 25 -10.64 -0.63 2.23
CA TRP A 25 -9.95 -0.94 0.99
C TRP A 25 -9.09 0.23 0.51
N ARG A 26 -9.63 1.45 0.54
CA ARG A 26 -8.89 2.66 0.15
C ARG A 26 -7.67 2.90 1.06
N ASP A 27 -7.80 2.63 2.35
CA ASP A 27 -6.71 2.76 3.31
C ASP A 27 -5.58 1.75 3.02
N ALA A 28 -5.94 0.49 2.79
CA ALA A 28 -4.98 -0.54 2.38
C ALA A 28 -4.26 -0.20 1.07
N GLU A 29 -4.95 0.41 0.12
CA GLU A 29 -4.35 0.84 -1.15
C GLU A 29 -3.36 2.00 -0.96
N LYS A 30 -3.65 2.96 -0.08
CA LYS A 30 -2.73 4.04 0.28
C LYS A 30 -1.46 3.51 0.93
N ASP A 31 -1.58 2.53 1.82
CA ASP A 31 -0.43 1.89 2.46
C ASP A 31 0.47 1.20 1.45
N ARG A 32 -0.12 0.50 0.47
CA ARG A 32 0.62 -0.12 -0.63
C ARG A 32 1.36 0.91 -1.47
N ALA A 33 0.70 2.01 -1.84
CA ALA A 33 1.32 3.08 -2.61
C ALA A 33 2.52 3.70 -1.87
N THR A 34 2.36 3.93 -0.56
CA THR A 34 3.43 4.46 0.30
C THR A 34 4.63 3.53 0.34
N ARG A 35 4.39 2.22 0.52
CA ARG A 35 5.46 1.21 0.53
C ARG A 35 6.18 1.11 -0.80
N ALA A 36 5.47 1.18 -1.92
CA ALA A 36 6.07 1.14 -3.26
C ALA A 36 7.03 2.33 -3.49
N VAL A 37 6.66 3.53 -3.03
CA VAL A 37 7.55 4.71 -3.11
C VAL A 37 8.76 4.54 -2.20
N LEU A 38 8.56 4.05 -0.98
CA LEU A 38 9.65 3.80 -0.03
C LEU A 38 10.66 2.79 -0.60
N ASP A 39 10.18 1.70 -1.19
CA ASP A 39 11.01 0.64 -1.79
C ASP A 39 11.86 1.16 -2.96
N LYS A 40 11.26 1.99 -3.82
CA LYS A 40 11.98 2.67 -4.90
C LYS A 40 13.09 3.58 -4.36
N ASN A 41 12.80 4.36 -3.32
CA ASN A 41 13.79 5.25 -2.71
C ASN A 41 14.92 4.47 -2.03
N ALA A 42 14.60 3.36 -1.35
CA ALA A 42 15.59 2.49 -0.74
C ALA A 42 16.53 1.87 -1.80
N THR A 43 15.99 1.48 -2.95
CA THR A 43 16.78 0.96 -4.08
C THR A 43 17.76 2.01 -4.59
N VAL A 44 17.29 3.23 -4.88
CA VAL A 44 18.13 4.33 -5.36
C VAL A 44 19.23 4.68 -4.37
N LEU A 45 18.91 4.76 -3.06
CA LEU A 45 19.91 5.03 -2.03
C LEU A 45 20.97 3.92 -1.94
N THR A 46 20.57 2.66 -2.13
CA THR A 46 21.49 1.51 -2.14
C THR A 46 22.43 1.58 -3.34
N GLU A 47 21.93 1.93 -4.52
CA GLU A 47 22.76 2.12 -5.71
C GLU A 47 23.77 3.26 -5.51
N ILE A 48 23.33 4.41 -4.99
CA ILE A 48 24.22 5.54 -4.69
C ILE A 48 25.30 5.12 -3.68
N ALA A 49 24.92 4.45 -2.59
CA ALA A 49 25.88 3.96 -1.60
C ALA A 49 26.90 2.98 -2.22
N THR A 50 26.45 2.14 -3.14
CA THR A 50 27.32 1.20 -3.88
C THR A 50 28.31 1.93 -4.77
N VAL A 51 27.84 2.90 -5.57
CA VAL A 51 28.70 3.72 -6.43
C VAL A 51 29.74 4.49 -5.61
N ILE A 52 29.33 5.10 -4.50
CA ILE A 52 30.24 5.80 -3.59
C ILE A 52 31.29 4.83 -3.05
N ARG A 53 30.89 3.63 -2.62
CA ARG A 53 31.80 2.61 -2.09
C ARG A 53 32.80 2.12 -3.15
N GLU A 54 32.39 2.00 -4.40
CA GLU A 54 33.27 1.59 -5.50
C GLU A 54 34.25 2.71 -5.90
N ARG A 55 33.84 3.97 -5.79
CA ARG A 55 34.67 5.14 -6.10
C ARG A 55 35.55 5.60 -4.94
N MET A 56 35.25 5.16 -3.71
CA MET A 56 36.06 5.46 -2.52
C MET A 56 37.42 4.76 -2.61
N PRO A 57 38.54 5.49 -2.51
CA PRO A 57 39.86 4.89 -2.50
C PRO A 57 40.01 4.02 -1.24
N ARG A 58 40.33 2.74 -1.47
CA ARG A 58 40.72 1.83 -0.38
C ARG A 58 42.14 2.21 0.04
N SER A 59 42.26 2.95 1.13
CA SER A 59 43.52 3.08 1.88
C SER A 59 43.87 1.76 2.56
#